data_AF-A0AAP8F165-F1
#
_entry.id   AF-A0AAP8F165-F1
#
_cell.length_a   1.000
_cell.length_b   1.000
_cell.length_c   1.000
_cell.angle_alpha   90.00
_cell.angle_beta   90.00
_cell.angle_gamma   90.00
#
_symmetry.space_group_name_H-M   'P 1'
#
loop_
_entity.id
_entity.type
_entity.pdbx_description
1 polymer ?
#
loop_
_entity_poly.entity_id
_entity_poly.type
_entity_poly.pdbx_seq_one_letter_code
_entity_poly.pdbx_strand_id
1 'polypeptide(L)'
;MMSRDKEILSNLKRFRCMSRDDIVDLHFQGLKNAVTCCNTVMKRLRRDGHVDANISQQPYIYFPQPSTLRKTSQKILHFLGIVEVYKQLIHYEKPKLFKVEPKYGKDFMEPDAFTIWRRSPFFIEVQNSVYSKKVMQDKINRYELYFQSQNWHNESWQPKESKFFPSILIITEKHYDIRSFNLRIFQASSISNFLDNLTVKAK
;
A
#
# COMPACT_ATOMS: atom_id res chain seq x y z
N MET A 1 4.51 -27.22 -3.07
CA MET A 1 4.29 -25.83 -2.58
C MET A 1 2.82 -25.68 -2.21
N MET A 2 2.54 -25.36 -0.94
CA MET A 2 1.18 -25.27 -0.38
C MET A 2 0.43 -24.03 -0.88
N SER A 3 -0.89 -23.96 -0.67
CA SER A 3 -1.71 -22.78 -1.00
C SER A 3 -1.18 -21.51 -0.31
N ARG A 4 -0.93 -21.58 1.01
CA ARG A 4 -0.34 -20.47 1.80
C ARG A 4 1.00 -19.99 1.23
N ASP A 5 1.85 -20.91 0.79
CA ASP A 5 3.16 -20.55 0.21
C ASP A 5 2.98 -19.69 -1.05
N LYS A 6 2.03 -20.06 -1.92
CA LYS A 6 1.72 -19.29 -3.13
C LYS A 6 1.21 -17.89 -2.79
N GLU A 7 0.39 -17.77 -1.76
CA GLU A 7 -0.12 -16.47 -1.29
C GLU A 7 0.99 -15.59 -0.71
N ILE A 8 1.87 -16.15 0.14
CA ILE A 8 3.05 -15.44 0.68
C ILE A 8 3.91 -14.93 -0.46
N LEU A 9 4.24 -15.78 -1.44
CA LEU A 9 5.04 -15.39 -2.60
C LEU A 9 4.35 -14.34 -3.46
N SER A 10 3.03 -14.42 -3.64
CA SER A 10 2.25 -13.42 -4.36
C SER A 10 2.31 -12.05 -3.66
N ASN A 11 2.15 -12.01 -2.34
CA ASN A 11 2.27 -10.79 -1.56
C ASN A 11 3.71 -10.25 -1.55
N LEU A 12 4.73 -11.10 -1.42
CA LEU A 12 6.14 -10.67 -1.50
C LEU A 12 6.45 -10.05 -2.87
N LYS A 13 5.89 -10.60 -3.95
CA LYS A 13 6.01 -9.98 -5.29
C LYS A 13 5.26 -8.65 -5.38
N ARG A 14 4.06 -8.57 -4.81
CA ARG A 14 3.23 -7.35 -4.80
C ARG A 14 3.91 -6.20 -4.04
N PHE A 15 4.37 -6.45 -2.83
CA PHE A 15 4.95 -5.44 -1.94
C PHE A 15 6.47 -5.31 -2.06
N ARG A 16 7.12 -6.19 -2.84
CA ARG A 16 8.58 -6.28 -3.04
C ARG A 16 9.39 -6.69 -1.82
N CYS A 17 8.91 -6.41 -0.61
CA CYS A 17 9.41 -6.98 0.63
C CYS A 17 8.33 -7.00 1.71
N MET A 18 8.50 -7.86 2.71
CA MET A 18 7.68 -7.90 3.92
C MET A 18 8.55 -8.34 5.10
N SER A 19 8.30 -7.82 6.30
CA SER A 19 8.95 -8.34 7.51
C SER A 19 8.36 -9.70 7.89
N ARG A 20 9.06 -10.45 8.76
CA ARG A 20 8.51 -11.67 9.39
C ARG A 20 7.14 -11.40 10.01
N ASP A 21 6.99 -10.28 10.71
CA ASP A 21 5.78 -9.98 11.46
C ASP A 21 4.63 -9.62 10.51
N ASP A 22 4.90 -8.91 9.41
CA ASP A 22 3.91 -8.71 8.36
C ASP A 22 3.42 -10.03 7.75
N ILE A 23 4.33 -10.99 7.51
CA ILE A 23 3.96 -12.30 6.98
C ILE A 23 3.12 -13.08 8.00
N VAL A 24 3.47 -12.99 9.28
CA VAL A 24 2.68 -13.60 10.37
C VAL A 24 1.28 -13.01 10.40
N ASP A 25 1.16 -11.68 10.40
CA ASP A 25 -0.09 -10.95 10.41
C ASP A 25 -0.96 -11.27 9.19
N LEU A 26 -0.36 -11.49 8.01
CA LEU A 26 -1.14 -11.74 6.79
C LEU A 26 -1.53 -13.20 6.58
N HIS A 27 -0.73 -14.16 7.05
CA HIS A 27 -0.84 -15.57 6.61
C HIS A 27 -0.88 -16.60 7.73
N PHE A 28 -0.57 -16.22 8.97
CA PHE A 28 -0.48 -17.13 10.12
C PHE A 28 -1.35 -16.69 11.30
N GLN A 29 -2.25 -15.71 11.10
CA GLN A 29 -3.24 -15.31 12.10
C GLN A 29 -4.07 -16.51 12.59
N GLY A 30 -4.33 -16.55 13.90
CA GLY A 30 -5.12 -17.61 14.55
C GLY A 30 -4.35 -18.89 14.90
N LEU A 31 -3.06 -19.00 14.54
CA LEU A 31 -2.24 -20.17 14.91
C LEU A 31 -1.54 -19.95 16.26
N LYS A 32 -1.62 -20.95 17.16
CA LYS A 32 -0.98 -20.90 18.50
C LYS A 32 0.53 -20.61 18.46
N ASN A 33 1.23 -21.07 17.41
CA ASN A 33 2.68 -20.91 17.22
C ASN A 33 3.00 -20.19 15.90
N ALA A 34 2.26 -19.12 15.58
CA ALA A 34 2.30 -18.44 14.29
C ALA A 34 3.73 -18.06 13.84
N VAL A 35 4.55 -17.51 14.75
CA VAL A 35 5.95 -17.14 14.46
C VAL A 35 6.81 -18.36 14.12
N THR A 36 6.73 -19.44 14.89
CA THR A 36 7.50 -20.67 14.64
C THR A 36 7.08 -21.30 13.30
N CYS A 37 5.78 -21.34 13.02
CA CYS A 37 5.26 -21.82 11.75
C CYS A 37 5.74 -20.97 10.57
N CYS A 38 5.70 -19.63 10.70
CA CYS A 38 6.22 -18.69 9.71
C CYS A 38 7.70 -18.94 9.46
N ASN A 39 8.52 -19.01 10.51
CA ASN A 39 9.96 -19.26 10.39
C ASN A 39 10.27 -20.58 9.65
N THR A 40 9.54 -21.65 9.94
CA THR A 40 9.71 -22.94 9.24
C THR A 40 9.39 -22.82 7.75
N VAL A 41 8.27 -22.15 7.41
CA VAL A 41 7.88 -21.89 6.02
C VAL A 41 8.91 -21.03 5.30
N MET A 42 9.38 -19.95 5.92
CA MET A 42 10.33 -19.02 5.31
C MET A 42 11.73 -19.64 5.16
N LYS A 43 12.17 -20.48 6.11
CA LYS A 43 13.42 -21.27 5.97
C LYS A 43 13.34 -22.20 4.77
N ARG A 44 12.22 -22.91 4.60
CA ARG A 44 12.00 -23.79 3.44
C ARG A 44 11.97 -22.99 2.13
N LEU A 45 11.17 -21.93 2.05
CA LEU A 45 11.10 -21.09 0.84
C LEU A 45 12.45 -20.47 0.45
N ARG A 46 13.29 -20.14 1.44
CA ARG A 46 14.64 -19.63 1.21
C ARG A 46 15.58 -20.71 0.71
N ARG A 47 15.57 -21.89 1.34
CA ARG A 47 16.35 -23.07 0.91
C ARG A 47 16.00 -23.45 -0.54
N ASP A 48 14.73 -23.40 -0.88
CA ASP A 48 14.22 -23.75 -2.21
C ASP A 48 14.41 -22.59 -3.23
N GLY A 49 15.04 -21.48 -2.84
CA GLY A 49 15.42 -20.37 -3.74
C GLY A 49 14.30 -19.40 -4.13
N HIS A 50 13.11 -19.50 -3.52
CA HIS A 50 11.97 -18.63 -3.85
C HIS A 50 12.03 -17.25 -3.20
N VAL A 51 12.72 -17.14 -2.06
CA VAL A 51 12.87 -15.90 -1.30
C VAL A 51 14.29 -15.75 -0.79
N ASP A 52 14.66 -14.51 -0.47
CA ASP A 52 15.87 -14.20 0.26
C ASP A 52 15.53 -13.33 1.47
N ALA A 53 16.44 -13.24 2.43
CA ALA A 53 16.23 -12.52 3.67
C ALA A 53 17.37 -11.52 3.92
N ASN A 54 17.01 -10.33 4.41
CA ASN A 54 17.92 -9.47 5.14
C ASN A 54 17.87 -9.87 6.62
N ILE A 55 18.98 -10.43 7.09
CA ILE A 55 19.16 -10.94 8.46
C ILE A 55 19.89 -9.94 9.36
N SER A 56 20.29 -8.77 8.85
CA SER A 56 21.04 -7.75 9.60
C SER A 56 20.17 -6.94 10.56
N GLN A 57 18.85 -7.13 10.53
CA GLN A 57 17.87 -6.45 11.37
C GLN A 57 16.84 -7.45 11.87
N GLN A 58 16.18 -7.14 12.99
CA GLN A 58 15.08 -7.94 13.52
C GLN A 58 13.81 -7.08 13.63
N PRO A 59 12.63 -7.59 13.22
CA PRO A 59 12.42 -8.86 12.50
C PRO A 59 13.16 -8.93 11.15
N TYR A 60 13.44 -10.16 10.68
CA TYR A 60 14.02 -10.36 9.35
C TYR A 60 13.08 -9.81 8.28
N ILE A 61 13.66 -9.24 7.22
CA ILE A 61 12.91 -8.77 6.05
C ILE A 61 13.11 -9.74 4.91
N TYR A 62 12.03 -10.20 4.32
CA TYR A 62 12.03 -11.15 3.21
C TYR A 62 11.75 -10.46 1.88
N PHE A 63 12.38 -10.97 0.83
CA PHE A 63 12.33 -10.47 -0.54
C PHE A 63 11.98 -11.63 -1.48
N PRO A 64 11.16 -11.40 -2.52
CA PRO A 64 10.96 -12.40 -3.56
C PRO A 64 12.26 -12.62 -4.35
N GLN A 65 12.40 -13.79 -4.97
CA GLN A 65 13.43 -14.04 -5.97
C GLN A 65 12.81 -14.20 -7.38
N PRO A 66 13.29 -13.45 -8.40
CA PRO A 66 14.33 -12.42 -8.32
C PRO A 66 13.86 -11.18 -7.55
N SER A 67 14.77 -10.56 -6.78
CA SER A 67 14.44 -9.34 -6.04
C SER A 67 14.56 -8.11 -6.92
N THR A 68 13.53 -7.27 -6.93
CA THR A 68 13.57 -5.92 -7.53
C THR A 68 14.19 -4.88 -6.60
N LEU A 69 14.49 -5.24 -5.35
CA LEU A 69 14.94 -4.34 -4.30
C LEU A 69 16.26 -4.83 -3.68
N ARG A 70 17.24 -3.93 -3.55
CA ARG A 70 18.47 -4.22 -2.81
C ARG A 70 18.19 -4.26 -1.31
N LYS A 71 18.85 -5.17 -0.58
CA LYS A 71 18.66 -5.35 0.89
C LYS A 71 18.99 -4.11 1.73
N THR A 72 19.79 -3.19 1.19
CA THR A 72 20.21 -1.93 1.82
C THR A 72 19.41 -0.73 1.31
N SER A 73 18.35 -0.94 0.52
CA SER A 73 17.60 0.16 -0.07
C SER A 73 16.82 0.95 0.97
N GLN A 74 16.89 2.27 0.89
CA GLN A 74 16.05 3.18 1.68
C GLN A 74 14.55 3.02 1.38
N LYS A 75 14.18 2.45 0.22
CA LYS A 75 12.77 2.18 -0.13
C LYS A 75 12.13 1.05 0.67
N ILE A 76 12.90 0.28 1.44
CA ILE A 76 12.35 -0.79 2.28
C ILE A 76 11.28 -0.25 3.24
N LEU A 77 11.57 0.85 3.95
CA LEU A 77 10.62 1.46 4.90
C LEU A 77 9.33 1.94 4.21
N HIS A 78 9.46 2.42 2.97
CA HIS A 78 8.32 2.82 2.16
C HIS A 78 7.41 1.62 1.82
N PHE A 79 7.97 0.50 1.34
CA PHE A 79 7.17 -0.69 1.05
C PHE A 79 6.54 -1.31 2.30
N LEU A 80 7.25 -1.32 3.43
CA LEU A 80 6.69 -1.75 4.71
C LEU A 80 5.52 -0.85 5.14
N GLY A 81 5.60 0.46 4.92
CA GLY A 81 4.48 1.38 5.15
C GLY A 81 3.25 1.06 4.30
N ILE A 82 3.44 0.66 3.04
CA ILE A 82 2.33 0.22 2.17
C ILE A 82 1.71 -1.10 2.66
N VAL A 83 2.53 -2.04 3.14
CA VAL A 83 2.07 -3.30 3.74
C VAL A 83 1.23 -3.02 4.97
N GLU A 84 1.67 -2.10 5.83
CA GLU A 84 0.94 -1.68 7.03
C GLU A 84 -0.44 -1.10 6.68
N VAL A 85 -0.51 -0.20 5.70
CA VAL A 85 -1.80 0.30 5.20
C VAL A 85 -2.69 -0.84 4.69
N TYR A 86 -2.12 -1.78 3.93
CA TYR A 86 -2.90 -2.92 3.44
C TYR A 86 -3.46 -3.79 4.58
N LYS A 87 -2.65 -4.05 5.63
CA LYS A 87 -3.09 -4.77 6.84
C LYS A 87 -4.27 -4.05 7.52
N GLN A 88 -4.19 -2.73 7.65
CA GLN A 88 -5.28 -1.95 8.22
C GLN A 88 -6.55 -1.98 7.36
N LEU A 89 -6.43 -1.93 6.03
CA LEU A 89 -7.59 -2.04 5.13
C LEU A 89 -8.30 -3.38 5.32
N ILE A 90 -7.56 -4.50 5.26
CA ILE A 90 -8.14 -5.85 5.35
C ILE A 90 -8.72 -6.16 6.73
N HIS A 91 -8.30 -5.46 7.78
CA HIS A 91 -8.89 -5.57 9.11
C HIS A 91 -10.38 -5.21 9.11
N TYR A 92 -10.78 -4.22 8.31
CA TYR A 92 -12.18 -3.81 8.17
C TYR A 92 -12.87 -4.49 6.98
N GLU A 93 -12.26 -4.47 5.80
CA GLU A 93 -12.81 -5.09 4.59
C GLU A 93 -11.68 -5.37 3.59
N LYS A 94 -11.62 -6.59 3.05
CA LYS A 94 -10.64 -6.93 2.02
C LYS A 94 -10.89 -6.07 0.76
N PRO A 95 -9.90 -5.28 0.30
CA PRO A 95 -10.07 -4.49 -0.92
C PRO A 95 -10.35 -5.39 -2.13
N LYS A 96 -11.27 -4.95 -3.01
CA LYS A 96 -11.54 -5.61 -4.29
C LYS A 96 -10.30 -5.59 -5.20
N LEU A 97 -9.53 -4.51 -5.11
CA LEU A 97 -8.30 -4.31 -5.85
C LEU A 97 -7.29 -3.57 -4.98
N PHE A 98 -6.03 -3.98 -5.03
CA PHE A 98 -4.92 -3.28 -4.39
C PHE A 98 -3.68 -3.40 -5.27
N LYS A 99 -3.27 -2.28 -5.90
CA LYS A 99 -2.09 -2.16 -6.77
C LYS A 99 -1.05 -1.32 -6.04
N VAL A 100 0.17 -1.83 -5.92
CA VAL A 100 1.32 -1.12 -5.32
C VAL A 100 2.07 -0.37 -6.42
N GLU A 101 2.41 0.91 -6.17
CA GLU A 101 3.10 1.81 -7.10
C GLU A 101 2.59 1.73 -8.56
N PRO A 102 1.28 1.84 -8.84
CA PRO A 102 0.79 1.86 -10.22
C PRO A 102 1.35 3.08 -10.96
N LYS A 103 1.64 2.90 -12.25
CA LYS A 103 2.21 3.93 -13.12
C LYS A 103 1.13 4.50 -14.04
N TYR A 104 1.02 5.82 -14.08
CA TYR A 104 0.04 6.52 -14.93
C TYR A 104 0.67 7.31 -16.07
N GLY A 105 1.97 7.59 -16.01
CA GLY A 105 2.72 8.36 -17.01
C GLY A 105 3.80 9.20 -16.36
N LYS A 106 4.78 9.67 -17.14
CA LYS A 106 5.94 10.39 -16.61
C LYS A 106 5.57 11.73 -15.94
N ASP A 107 4.54 12.39 -16.45
CA ASP A 107 4.13 13.73 -16.00
C ASP A 107 3.01 13.71 -14.94
N PHE A 108 2.49 12.52 -14.62
CA PHE A 108 1.38 12.34 -13.70
C PHE A 108 1.84 11.89 -12.30
N MET A 109 0.87 11.57 -11.46
CA MET A 109 1.13 11.01 -10.13
C MET A 109 1.75 9.60 -10.24
N GLU A 110 2.47 9.24 -9.18
CA GLU A 110 2.82 7.86 -8.88
C GLU A 110 2.37 7.60 -7.43
N PRO A 111 1.10 7.20 -7.20
CA PRO A 111 0.65 6.91 -5.85
C PRO A 111 1.37 5.69 -5.31
N ASP A 112 1.56 5.67 -3.99
CA ASP A 112 2.15 4.52 -3.31
C ASP A 112 1.25 3.27 -3.46
N ALA A 113 -0.07 3.47 -3.43
CA ALA A 113 -1.02 2.42 -3.82
C ALA A 113 -2.30 2.98 -4.48
N PHE A 114 -2.90 2.16 -5.33
CA PHE A 114 -4.29 2.34 -5.77
C PHE A 114 -5.14 1.20 -5.24
N THR A 115 -6.31 1.51 -4.70
CA THR A 115 -7.22 0.51 -4.17
C THR A 115 -8.69 0.79 -4.49
N ILE A 116 -9.49 -0.27 -4.61
CA ILE A 116 -10.95 -0.17 -4.53
C ILE A 116 -11.36 -0.84 -3.22
N TRP A 117 -11.85 -0.02 -2.28
CA TRP A 117 -12.16 -0.42 -0.92
C TRP A 117 -13.51 0.16 -0.50
N ARG A 118 -14.39 -0.66 0.09
CA ARG A 118 -15.78 -0.30 0.44
C ARG A 118 -16.54 0.35 -0.73
N ARG A 119 -16.37 -0.21 -1.94
CA ARG A 119 -16.93 0.27 -3.23
C ARG A 119 -16.45 1.65 -3.69
N SER A 120 -15.43 2.23 -3.07
CA SER A 120 -14.85 3.51 -3.49
C SER A 120 -13.39 3.34 -3.94
N PRO A 121 -12.99 3.99 -5.06
CA PRO A 121 -11.61 4.01 -5.50
C PRO A 121 -10.79 5.05 -4.73
N PHE A 122 -9.57 4.68 -4.33
CA PHE A 122 -8.62 5.53 -3.64
C PHE A 122 -7.22 5.47 -4.26
N PHE A 123 -6.60 6.63 -4.38
CA PHE A 123 -5.15 6.77 -4.42
C PHE A 123 -4.64 6.94 -3.00
N ILE A 124 -3.66 6.15 -2.60
CA ILE A 124 -3.08 6.21 -1.26
C ILE A 124 -1.64 6.69 -1.36
N GLU A 125 -1.30 7.62 -0.46
CA GLU A 125 0.04 8.16 -0.28
C GLU A 125 0.48 7.96 1.17
N VAL A 126 1.56 7.21 1.39
CA VAL A 126 2.13 6.91 2.71
C VAL A 126 3.32 7.83 2.94
N GLN A 127 3.12 8.86 3.76
CA GLN A 127 4.11 9.90 4.01
C GLN A 127 4.71 9.77 5.40
N ASN A 128 5.74 8.93 5.50
CA ASN A 128 6.52 8.73 6.73
C ASN A 128 7.51 9.89 6.99
N SER A 129 7.87 10.64 5.95
CA SER A 129 8.77 11.79 6.05
C SER A 129 7.98 13.10 6.06
N VAL A 130 8.51 14.11 6.75
CA VAL A 130 7.92 15.45 6.77
C VAL A 130 8.30 16.19 5.49
N TYR A 131 7.31 16.57 4.70
CA TYR A 131 7.49 17.39 3.51
C TYR A 131 7.14 18.86 3.76
N SER A 132 7.61 19.72 2.86
CA SER A 132 7.17 21.11 2.83
C SER A 132 5.79 21.21 2.19
N LYS A 133 5.06 22.29 2.48
CA LYS A 133 3.76 22.58 1.85
C LYS A 133 3.89 22.61 0.32
N LYS A 134 4.97 23.20 -0.21
CA LYS A 134 5.25 23.26 -1.65
C LYS A 134 5.37 21.88 -2.27
N VAL A 135 6.17 20.99 -1.67
CA VAL A 135 6.35 19.61 -2.18
C VAL A 135 5.03 18.84 -2.18
N MET A 136 4.22 18.99 -1.13
CA MET A 136 2.90 18.35 -1.07
C MET A 136 1.93 18.93 -2.11
N GLN A 137 1.91 20.25 -2.29
CA GLN A 137 1.07 20.88 -3.31
C GLN A 137 1.50 20.47 -4.72
N ASP A 138 2.80 20.39 -5.01
CA ASP A 138 3.31 19.91 -6.30
C ASP A 138 2.90 18.46 -6.57
N LYS A 139 2.82 17.63 -5.53
CA LYS A 139 2.30 16.26 -5.63
C LYS A 139 0.81 16.27 -6.01
N ILE A 140 0.00 17.09 -5.34
CA ILE A 140 -1.43 17.27 -5.68
C ILE A 140 -1.63 17.83 -7.09
N ASN A 141 -0.78 18.75 -7.54
CA ASN A 141 -0.86 19.32 -8.88
C ASN A 141 -0.69 18.23 -9.97
N ARG A 142 0.10 17.18 -9.73
CA ARG A 142 0.17 16.03 -10.67
C ARG A 142 -1.12 15.22 -10.72
N TYR A 143 -1.86 15.15 -9.61
CA TYR A 143 -3.20 14.57 -9.62
C TYR A 143 -4.18 15.42 -10.43
N GLU A 144 -4.12 16.74 -10.29
CA GLU A 144 -4.93 17.67 -11.08
C GLU A 144 -4.64 17.52 -12.58
N LEU A 145 -3.37 17.42 -12.97
CA LEU A 145 -2.97 17.20 -14.36
C LEU A 145 -3.57 15.91 -14.93
N TYR A 146 -3.51 14.81 -14.17
CA TYR A 146 -4.12 13.55 -14.62
C TYR A 146 -5.65 13.64 -14.66
N PHE A 147 -6.28 14.30 -13.69
CA PHE A 147 -7.72 14.57 -13.71
C PHE A 147 -8.14 15.34 -14.97
N GLN A 148 -7.42 16.41 -15.30
CA GLN A 148 -7.64 17.22 -16.49
C GLN A 148 -7.39 16.46 -17.79
N SER A 149 -6.45 15.51 -17.79
CA SER A 149 -6.16 14.68 -18.98
C SER A 149 -7.31 13.78 -19.41
N GLN A 150 -8.28 13.51 -18.52
CA GLN A 150 -9.39 12.57 -18.73
C GLN A 150 -8.96 11.11 -19.03
N ASN A 151 -7.66 10.79 -18.98
CA ASN A 151 -7.16 9.43 -19.20
C ASN A 151 -7.73 8.40 -18.21
N TRP A 152 -8.06 8.85 -17.00
CA TRP A 152 -8.65 8.05 -15.94
C TRP A 152 -10.04 7.46 -16.29
N HIS A 153 -10.72 7.99 -17.30
CA HIS A 153 -12.01 7.45 -17.77
C HIS A 153 -11.84 6.06 -18.42
N ASN A 154 -10.67 5.80 -18.99
CA ASN A 154 -10.35 4.58 -19.75
C ASN A 154 -9.75 3.48 -18.86
N GLU A 155 -9.62 3.72 -17.56
CA GLU A 155 -9.12 2.73 -16.63
C GLU A 155 -10.04 1.52 -16.55
N SER A 156 -9.47 0.32 -16.65
CA SER A 156 -10.20 -0.97 -16.67
C SER A 156 -11.07 -1.23 -15.44
N TRP A 157 -10.82 -0.53 -14.33
CA TRP A 157 -11.58 -0.66 -13.10
C TRP A 157 -12.83 0.25 -13.05
N GLN A 158 -12.97 1.18 -13.99
CA GLN A 158 -14.12 2.07 -14.07
C GLN A 158 -15.40 1.28 -14.33
N PRO A 159 -16.51 1.59 -13.64
CA PRO A 159 -17.83 1.10 -14.03
C PRO A 159 -18.20 1.51 -15.45
N LYS A 160 -19.09 0.73 -16.08
CA LYS A 160 -19.56 0.99 -17.45
C LYS A 160 -20.40 2.27 -17.54
N GLU A 161 -21.24 2.51 -16.54
CA GLU A 161 -22.28 3.55 -16.58
C GLU A 161 -21.85 4.87 -15.96
N SER A 162 -20.87 4.85 -15.06
CA SER A 162 -20.47 6.00 -14.26
C SER A 162 -18.96 6.05 -14.10
N LYS A 163 -18.38 7.24 -14.30
CA LYS A 163 -16.94 7.47 -14.20
C LYS A 163 -16.64 8.19 -12.89
N PHE A 164 -15.68 7.66 -12.13
CA PHE A 164 -15.28 8.22 -10.85
C PHE A 164 -13.79 8.50 -10.84
N PHE A 165 -13.40 9.71 -10.46
CA PHE A 165 -12.01 9.96 -10.12
C PHE A 165 -11.75 9.44 -8.69
N PRO A 166 -10.65 8.71 -8.44
CA PRO A 166 -10.35 8.20 -7.11
C PRO A 166 -10.13 9.33 -6.10
N SER A 167 -10.61 9.15 -4.87
CA SER A 167 -10.26 10.06 -3.77
C SER A 167 -8.80 9.86 -3.39
N ILE A 168 -8.13 10.92 -2.95
CA ILE A 168 -6.74 10.86 -2.51
C ILE A 168 -6.73 10.73 -0.99
N LEU A 169 -6.14 9.66 -0.46
CA LEU A 169 -5.95 9.43 0.96
C LEU A 169 -4.47 9.50 1.30
N ILE A 170 -4.10 10.51 2.07
CA ILE A 170 -2.72 10.71 2.53
C ILE A 170 -2.64 10.21 3.97
N ILE A 171 -1.84 9.16 4.17
CA ILE A 171 -1.51 8.61 5.48
C ILE A 171 -0.27 9.31 6.00
N THR A 172 -0.43 10.14 7.02
CA THR A 172 0.63 10.98 7.56
C THR A 172 0.30 11.48 8.97
N GLU A 173 1.33 11.66 9.80
CA GLU A 173 1.20 12.27 11.13
C GLU A 173 1.02 13.79 11.06
N LYS A 174 1.47 14.44 9.98
CA LYS A 174 1.43 15.89 9.82
C LYS A 174 0.26 16.31 8.94
N HIS A 175 -0.57 17.22 9.43
CA HIS A 175 -1.57 17.86 8.60
C HIS A 175 -0.94 18.89 7.64
N TYR A 176 -1.29 18.82 6.37
CA TYR A 176 -0.86 19.74 5.32
C TYR A 176 -2.02 20.63 4.87
N ASP A 177 -1.82 21.94 4.84
CA ASP A 177 -2.74 22.88 4.18
C ASP A 177 -2.51 22.84 2.66
N ILE A 178 -3.06 21.80 2.02
CA ILE A 178 -3.07 21.58 0.58
C ILE A 178 -4.46 21.88 0.02
N ARG A 179 -4.51 22.45 -1.19
CA ARG A 179 -5.76 22.85 -1.82
C ARG A 179 -5.90 22.22 -3.20
N SER A 180 -7.12 21.81 -3.50
CA SER A 180 -7.57 21.38 -4.82
C SER A 180 -9.07 21.65 -4.89
N PHE A 181 -9.54 22.16 -6.02
CA PHE A 181 -10.96 22.42 -6.26
C PHE A 181 -11.67 21.21 -6.86
N ASN A 182 -10.93 20.34 -7.56
CA ASN A 182 -11.49 19.22 -8.31
C ASN A 182 -11.35 17.87 -7.60
N LEU A 183 -10.43 17.77 -6.63
CA LEU A 183 -10.04 16.49 -6.04
C LEU A 183 -10.51 16.39 -4.60
N ARG A 184 -11.09 15.23 -4.27
CA ARG A 184 -11.42 14.88 -2.89
C ARG A 184 -10.18 14.35 -2.19
N ILE A 185 -9.64 15.15 -1.26
CA ILE A 185 -8.42 14.80 -0.53
C ILE A 185 -8.74 14.59 0.95
N PHE A 186 -8.23 13.48 1.48
CA PHE A 186 -8.29 13.11 2.88
C PHE A 186 -6.88 13.00 3.45
N GLN A 187 -6.72 13.39 4.71
CA GLN A 187 -5.48 13.24 5.47
C GLN A 187 -5.82 12.60 6.80
N ALA A 188 -5.09 11.55 7.17
CA ALA A 188 -5.28 10.82 8.42
C ALA A 188 -3.95 10.19 8.84
N SER A 189 -3.76 9.93 10.13
CA SER A 189 -2.57 9.20 10.60
C SER A 189 -2.65 7.70 10.32
N SER A 190 -3.85 7.15 10.13
CA SER A 190 -4.10 5.73 9.87
C SER A 190 -5.45 5.51 9.18
N ILE A 191 -5.71 4.29 8.70
CA ILE A 191 -7.02 3.91 8.15
C ILE A 191 -8.11 3.97 9.23
N SER A 192 -7.78 3.60 10.48
CA SER A 192 -8.72 3.74 11.61
C SER A 192 -9.10 5.19 11.82
N ASN A 193 -8.10 6.09 11.93
CA ASN A 193 -8.34 7.52 12.12
C ASN A 193 -9.16 8.12 10.96
N PHE A 194 -8.91 7.67 9.72
CA PHE A 194 -9.70 8.07 8.57
C PHE A 194 -11.19 7.69 8.73
N LEU A 195 -11.48 6.46 9.14
CA LEU A 195 -12.85 6.00 9.37
C LEU A 195 -13.54 6.75 10.51
N ASP A 196 -12.83 6.96 11.63
CA ASP A 196 -13.35 7.70 12.77
C ASP A 196 -13.76 9.12 12.35
N ASN A 197 -12.91 9.81 11.59
CA ASN A 197 -13.18 11.15 11.06
C ASN A 197 -14.37 11.21 10.11
N LEU A 198 -14.66 10.13 9.36
CA LEU A 198 -15.85 10.04 8.51
C LEU A 198 -17.14 9.89 9.33
N THR A 199 -17.08 9.13 10.43
CA THR A 199 -18.27 8.93 11.30
C THR A 199 -18.64 10.19 12.08
N VAL A 200 -17.65 10.96 12.54
CA VAL A 200 -17.88 12.21 13.28
C VAL A 200 -18.51 13.29 12.39
N LYS A 201 -18.13 13.37 11.11
CA LYS A 201 -18.68 14.35 10.15
C LYS A 201 -20.08 14.01 9.62
N ALA A 202 -20.60 12.81 9.90
CA ALA A 202 -21.94 12.39 9.49
C ALA A 202 -23.02 12.66 10.56
N LYS A 203 -22.63 13.22 11.71
CA LYS A 203 -23.53 13.75 12.75
C LYS A 203 -23.56 15.27 12.66
#